data_AF-A0A6N7XZT7-F1
#
_entry.id   AF-A0A6N7XZT7-F1
#
_cell.length_a   1.000
_cell.length_b   1.000
_cell.length_c   1.000
_cell.angle_alpha   90.00
_cell.angle_beta   90.00
_cell.angle_gamma   90.00
#
_symmetry.space_group_name_H-M   'P 1'
#
loop_
_entity.id
_entity.type
_entity.pdbx_description
1 polymer ?
#
loop_
_entity_poly.entity_id
_entity_poly.type
_entity_poly.pdbx_seq_one_letter_code
_entity_poly.pdbx_strand_id
1 'polypeptide(L)'
;MKKFNTLLEAVEFAVTRCNSWSFATSNDNYDVKGLLVLAETSDSENPMDEDSFYVVSPAGAIGLCEDGEDIYWLFLTGSSTDEDLPTTLQTASQIKFCSKCGKEIILGAGFCGACGAKLN
;
A
#
# COMPACT_ATOMS: atom_id res chain seq x y z
N MET A 1 -4.02 -2.69 3.28
CA MET A 1 -3.66 -2.71 1.84
C MET A 1 -3.57 -4.16 1.39
N LYS A 2 -3.98 -4.47 0.16
CA LYS A 2 -3.85 -5.82 -0.43
C LYS A 2 -2.64 -5.84 -1.38
N LYS A 3 -1.86 -6.91 -1.33
CA LYS A 3 -0.63 -7.09 -2.14
C LYS A 3 -0.90 -7.91 -3.40
N PHE A 4 -0.17 -7.61 -4.47
CA PHE A 4 -0.27 -8.27 -5.78
C PHE A 4 1.12 -8.36 -6.43
N ASN A 5 1.34 -9.38 -7.24
CA ASN A 5 2.63 -9.60 -7.90
C ASN A 5 2.72 -8.92 -9.27
N THR A 6 1.59 -8.50 -9.83
CA THR A 6 1.53 -7.81 -11.13
C THR A 6 0.69 -6.54 -11.02
N LEU A 7 0.97 -5.56 -11.89
CA LEU A 7 0.20 -4.33 -11.94
C LEU A 7 -1.22 -4.61 -12.42
N LEU A 8 -1.39 -5.56 -13.34
CA LEU A 8 -2.69 -5.96 -13.88
C LEU A 8 -3.60 -6.50 -12.77
N GLU A 9 -3.12 -7.41 -11.92
CA GLU A 9 -3.91 -7.92 -10.79
C GLU A 9 -4.26 -6.81 -9.79
N ALA A 10 -3.33 -5.88 -9.56
CA ALA A 10 -3.58 -4.73 -8.69
C ALA A 10 -4.66 -3.81 -9.27
N VAL A 11 -4.63 -3.54 -10.59
CA VAL A 11 -5.63 -2.73 -11.29
C VAL A 11 -6.98 -3.44 -11.31
N GLU A 12 -7.04 -4.73 -11.64
CA GLU A 12 -8.27 -5.52 -11.60
C GLU A 12 -8.95 -5.50 -10.23
N PHE A 13 -8.17 -5.44 -9.15
CA PHE A 13 -8.72 -5.23 -7.82
C PHE A 13 -9.10 -3.76 -7.57
N ALA A 14 -8.27 -2.80 -7.96
CA ALA A 14 -8.52 -1.37 -7.77
C ALA A 14 -9.80 -0.90 -8.47
N VAL A 15 -10.14 -1.46 -9.64
CA VAL A 15 -11.38 -1.12 -10.38
C VAL A 15 -12.65 -1.52 -9.63
N THR A 16 -12.54 -2.41 -8.64
CA THR A 16 -13.67 -2.73 -7.73
C THR A 16 -13.89 -1.65 -6.67
N ARG A 17 -12.96 -0.70 -6.51
CA ARG A 17 -12.94 0.35 -5.49
C ARG A 17 -13.08 1.75 -6.07
N CYS A 18 -12.44 2.00 -7.21
CA CYS A 18 -12.47 3.27 -7.91
C CYS A 18 -12.66 3.05 -9.42
N ASN A 19 -12.98 4.11 -10.16
CA ASN A 19 -13.16 4.06 -11.61
C ASN A 19 -12.29 5.08 -12.37
N SER A 20 -11.51 5.89 -11.66
CA SER A 20 -10.65 6.91 -12.25
C SER A 20 -9.43 7.17 -11.36
N TRP A 21 -8.28 7.30 -12.02
CA TRP A 21 -6.99 7.54 -11.36
C TRP A 21 -6.24 8.67 -12.03
N SER A 22 -5.45 9.38 -11.24
CA SER A 22 -4.44 10.32 -11.71
C SER A 22 -3.06 9.74 -11.41
N PHE A 23 -2.11 9.93 -12.31
CA PHE A 23 -0.73 9.54 -12.04
C PHE A 23 -0.14 10.44 -10.96
N ALA A 24 0.66 9.88 -10.06
CA ALA A 24 1.18 10.64 -8.92
C ALA A 24 2.23 11.68 -9.32
N THR A 25 2.98 11.44 -10.40
CA THR A 25 4.11 12.28 -10.81
C THR A 25 3.87 13.07 -12.10
N SER A 26 2.71 12.91 -12.74
CA SER A 26 2.33 13.62 -13.96
C SER A 26 0.87 14.06 -13.92
N ASN A 27 0.43 14.83 -14.92
CA ASN A 27 -0.95 15.27 -15.03
C ASN A 27 -1.83 14.30 -15.86
N ASP A 28 -1.38 13.06 -16.01
CA ASP A 28 -2.08 12.02 -16.75
C ASP A 28 -3.22 11.44 -15.91
N ASN A 29 -4.34 11.17 -16.57
CA ASN A 29 -5.53 10.60 -15.95
C ASN A 29 -5.94 9.35 -16.72
N TYR A 30 -6.38 8.34 -15.98
CA TYR A 30 -6.73 7.03 -16.51
C TYR A 30 -8.14 6.69 -16.08
N ASP A 31 -8.95 6.22 -17.04
CA ASP A 31 -10.15 5.48 -16.77
C ASP A 31 -9.84 3.98 -16.61
N VAL A 32 -10.84 3.18 -16.26
CA VAL A 32 -10.70 1.72 -16.08
C VAL A 32 -10.01 1.05 -17.27
N LYS A 33 -10.38 1.41 -18.51
CA LYS A 33 -9.85 0.75 -19.70
C LYS A 33 -8.40 1.15 -19.95
N GLY A 34 -8.11 2.44 -19.87
CA GLY A 34 -6.76 2.97 -20.07
C GLY A 34 -5.77 2.39 -19.07
N LEU A 35 -6.17 2.28 -17.79
CA LEU A 35 -5.31 1.75 -16.76
C LEU A 35 -5.07 0.24 -16.91
N LEU A 36 -6.08 -0.55 -17.30
CA LEU A 36 -5.93 -1.99 -17.56
C LEU A 36 -4.96 -2.27 -18.71
N VAL A 37 -5.07 -1.54 -19.82
CA VAL A 37 -4.18 -1.70 -20.98
C VAL A 37 -2.73 -1.32 -20.62
N LEU A 38 -2.56 -0.22 -19.86
CA LEU A 38 -1.25 0.19 -19.38
C LEU A 38 -0.64 -0.87 -18.47
N ALA A 39 -1.43 -1.45 -17.57
CA ALA A 39 -0.97 -2.48 -16.65
C ALA A 39 -0.51 -3.75 -17.37
N GLU A 40 -1.31 -4.25 -18.31
CA GLU A 40 -0.96 -5.42 -19.12
C GLU A 40 0.34 -5.19 -19.93
N THR A 41 0.50 -4.00 -20.50
CA THR A 41 1.71 -3.64 -21.26
C THR A 41 2.92 -3.56 -20.32
N SER A 42 2.78 -2.89 -19.18
CA SER A 42 3.85 -2.74 -18.18
C SER A 42 4.33 -4.08 -17.64
N ASP A 43 3.40 -4.98 -17.29
CA ASP A 43 3.75 -6.30 -16.76
C ASP A 43 4.49 -7.17 -17.81
N SER A 44 4.14 -7.01 -19.10
CA SER A 44 4.83 -7.71 -20.20
C SER A 44 6.22 -7.15 -20.49
N GLU A 45 6.43 -5.84 -20.30
CA GLU A 45 7.70 -5.17 -20.60
C GLU A 45 8.68 -5.22 -19.43
N ASN A 46 8.17 -5.13 -18.20
CA ASN A 46 8.96 -5.05 -16.98
C ASN A 46 8.38 -5.97 -15.89
N PRO A 47 8.61 -7.29 -15.97
CA PRO A 47 8.15 -8.22 -14.95
C PRO A 47 8.78 -7.88 -13.59
N MET A 48 7.99 -8.00 -12.53
CA MET A 48 8.42 -7.72 -11.16
C MET A 48 9.51 -8.69 -10.69
N ASP A 49 10.44 -8.16 -9.87
CA ASP A 49 11.43 -8.94 -9.14
C ASP A 49 10.77 -9.70 -7.96
N GLU A 50 11.41 -10.75 -7.44
CA GLU A 50 10.88 -11.66 -6.42
C GLU A 50 10.48 -10.93 -5.12
N ASP A 51 11.18 -9.84 -4.80
CA ASP A 51 10.97 -9.05 -3.58
C ASP A 51 10.10 -7.79 -3.79
N SER A 52 9.66 -7.52 -5.02
CA SER A 52 8.83 -6.35 -5.37
C SER A 52 7.36 -6.73 -5.53
N PHE A 53 6.46 -5.85 -5.07
CA PHE A 53 5.02 -6.10 -5.20
C PHE A 53 4.20 -4.80 -5.24
N TYR A 54 3.04 -4.88 -5.86
CA TYR A 54 2.07 -3.80 -5.87
C TYR A 54 1.15 -3.86 -4.65
N VAL A 55 0.70 -2.70 -4.20
CA VAL A 55 -0.28 -2.54 -3.13
C VAL A 55 -1.46 -1.72 -3.58
N VAL A 56 -2.65 -2.12 -3.15
CA VAL A 56 -3.88 -1.36 -3.35
C VAL A 56 -4.42 -0.86 -2.02
N SER A 57 -4.67 0.45 -1.94
CA SER A 57 -5.25 1.13 -0.79
C SER A 57 -6.75 0.81 -0.65
N PRO A 58 -7.38 1.07 0.51
CA PRO A 58 -8.82 0.91 0.69
C PRO A 58 -9.67 1.72 -0.31
N ALA A 59 -9.23 2.94 -0.65
CA ALA A 59 -9.87 3.78 -1.67
C ALA A 59 -9.59 3.32 -3.11
N GLY A 60 -8.56 2.50 -3.33
CA GLY A 60 -8.19 1.99 -4.65
C GLY A 60 -6.98 2.69 -5.28
N ALA A 61 -6.21 3.46 -4.51
CA ALA A 61 -4.92 3.96 -4.96
C ALA A 61 -3.94 2.78 -5.11
N ILE A 62 -3.04 2.86 -6.07
CA ILE A 62 -2.09 1.79 -6.39
C ILE A 62 -0.68 2.30 -6.15
N GLY A 63 0.07 1.57 -5.34
CA GLY A 63 1.48 1.82 -5.08
C GLY A 63 2.34 0.63 -5.45
N LEU A 64 3.62 0.89 -5.69
CA LEU A 64 4.67 -0.10 -5.87
C LEU A 64 5.53 -0.11 -4.62
N CYS A 65 5.83 -1.30 -4.10
CA CYS A 65 6.82 -1.49 -3.06
C CYS A 65 8.00 -2.23 -3.67
N GLU A 66 9.11 -1.50 -3.84
CA GLU A 66 10.39 -2.08 -4.27
C GLU A 66 11.10 -2.60 -3.01
N ASP A 67 11.59 -3.83 -3.08
CA ASP A 67 12.33 -4.51 -2.01
C ASP A 67 11.61 -4.63 -0.64
N GLY A 68 10.30 -4.37 -0.60
CA GLY A 68 9.47 -4.52 0.58
C GLY A 68 9.61 -3.42 1.65
N GLU A 69 10.32 -2.33 1.37
CA GLU A 69 10.57 -1.25 2.34
C GLU A 69 9.57 -0.10 2.20
N ASP A 70 9.72 0.69 1.13
CA ASP A 70 8.96 1.91 0.89
C ASP A 70 7.87 1.71 -0.16
N ILE A 71 6.77 2.45 -0.02
CA ILE A 71 5.67 2.45 -0.99
C ILE A 71 5.74 3.72 -1.83
N TYR A 72 5.99 3.53 -3.13
CA TYR A 72 5.88 4.54 -4.15
C TYR A 72 4.46 4.52 -4.74
N TRP A 73 3.63 5.48 -4.35
CA TRP A 73 2.28 5.62 -4.88
C TRP A 73 2.33 6.07 -6.35
N LEU A 74 1.77 5.26 -7.25
CA LEU A 74 1.81 5.49 -8.70
C LEU A 74 0.50 6.09 -9.20
N PHE A 75 -0.63 5.53 -8.77
CA PHE A 75 -1.96 5.91 -9.23
C PHE A 75 -2.83 6.31 -8.05
N LEU A 76 -3.21 7.59 -8.01
CA LEU A 76 -4.03 8.18 -6.95
C LEU A 76 -5.48 8.27 -7.40
N THR A 77 -6.41 8.07 -6.48
CA THR A 77 -7.84 8.21 -6.77
C THR A 77 -8.26 9.68 -6.72
N GLY A 78 -9.08 10.13 -7.67
CA GLY A 78 -9.48 11.55 -7.80
C GLY A 78 -10.39 12.12 -6.70
N SER A 79 -10.76 11.34 -5.67
CA SER A 79 -11.42 11.88 -4.49
C SER A 79 -10.39 12.63 -3.65
N SER A 80 -10.42 13.95 -3.79
CA SER A 80 -9.54 14.98 -3.22
C SER A 80 -9.53 15.09 -1.68
N THR A 81 -9.47 13.97 -0.99
CA THR A 81 -9.13 13.92 0.44
C THR A 81 -8.05 12.88 0.55
N ASP A 82 -6.82 13.35 0.72
CA ASP A 82 -5.69 12.64 1.30
C ASP A 82 -6.16 11.41 2.08
N GLU A 83 -6.21 10.23 1.44
CA GLU A 83 -5.95 9.06 2.25
C GLU A 83 -4.56 9.32 2.82
N ASP A 84 -4.40 9.23 4.14
CA ASP A 84 -3.10 9.15 4.80
C ASP A 84 -2.44 7.85 4.30
N LEU A 85 -1.97 7.90 3.06
CA LEU A 85 -1.37 6.80 2.36
C LEU A 85 -0.01 6.60 3.01
N PRO A 86 0.21 5.44 3.66
CA PRO A 86 1.47 5.23 4.34
C PRO A 86 2.59 5.22 3.30
N THR A 87 3.66 5.97 3.58
CA THR A 87 4.87 6.00 2.74
C THR A 87 5.70 4.73 2.91
N THR A 88 5.54 4.03 4.03
CA THR A 88 6.22 2.77 4.34
C THR A 88 5.21 1.66 4.50
N LEU A 89 5.61 0.44 4.17
CA LEU A 89 4.73 -0.70 4.35
C LEU A 89 4.60 -1.01 5.85
N GLN A 90 3.57 -0.45 6.48
CA GLN A 90 3.15 -0.88 7.80
C GLN A 90 2.56 -2.28 7.66
N THR A 91 3.45 -3.28 7.73
CA THR A 91 3.05 -4.67 7.86
C THR A 91 2.20 -4.74 9.11
N ALA A 92 0.87 -4.88 8.94
CA ALA A 92 -0.12 -4.93 10.02
C ALA A 92 0.00 -6.20 10.91
N SER A 93 1.20 -6.76 10.96
CA SER A 93 1.66 -7.77 11.89
C SER A 93 2.82 -7.09 12.61
N GLN A 94 2.63 -6.34 13.68
CA GLN A 94 2.04 -6.78 14.94
C GLN A 94 1.91 -5.52 15.83
N ILE A 95 0.87 -4.69 15.67
CA ILE A 95 0.61 -3.66 16.69
C ILE A 95 0.16 -4.40 17.95
N LYS A 96 1.09 -4.61 18.88
CA LYS A 96 0.79 -5.21 20.18
C LYS A 96 0.35 -4.09 21.10
N PHE A 97 -0.72 -4.32 21.84
CA PHE A 97 -1.15 -3.43 22.91
C PHE A 97 -0.66 -3.98 24.24
N CYS A 98 -0.25 -3.09 25.13
CA CYS A 98 0.14 -3.47 26.47
C CYS A 98 -1.06 -4.04 27.22
N SER A 99 -0.97 -5.30 27.63
CA SER A 99 -2.02 -5.97 28.42
C SER A 99 -2.25 -5.31 29.79
N LYS A 100 -1.35 -4.42 30.24
CA LYS A 100 -1.49 -3.69 31.51
C LYS A 100 -2.16 -2.32 31.36
N CYS A 101 -1.83 -1.54 30.33
CA CYS A 101 -2.31 -0.17 30.19
C CYS A 101 -3.04 0.13 28.87
N GLY A 102 -3.13 -0.83 27.97
CA GLY A 102 -3.81 -0.72 26.68
C GLY A 102 -3.11 0.16 25.64
N LYS A 103 -1.94 0.72 25.95
CA LYS A 103 -1.17 1.54 24.99
C LYS A 103 -0.41 0.69 23.99
N GLU A 104 -0.21 1.23 22.80
CA GLU A 104 0.56 0.63 21.72
C GLU A 104 2.00 0.35 22.14
N ILE A 105 2.53 -0.76 21.64
CA ILE A 105 3.88 -1.26 21.90
C ILE A 105 4.64 -1.33 20.59
N ILE A 106 5.88 -0.83 20.61
CA ILE A 106 6.87 -1.03 19.56
C ILE A 106 7.36 -2.48 19.58
N LEU A 107 7.32 -3.16 18.43
CA LEU A 107 7.81 -4.53 18.32
C LEU A 107 9.28 -4.64 18.65
N GLY A 108 9.62 -5.62 19.50
CA GLY A 108 10.97 -5.82 20.03
C GLY A 108 11.24 -5.10 21.37
N ALA A 109 10.32 -4.27 21.88
CA ALA A 109 10.48 -3.64 23.19
C ALA A 109 10.33 -4.65 24.33
N GLY A 110 11.31 -4.72 25.24
CA GLY A 110 11.23 -5.56 26.45
C GLY A 110 10.28 -5.01 27.52
N PHE A 111 9.96 -3.70 27.45
CA PHE A 111 9.12 -3.00 28.42
C PHE A 111 8.21 -1.99 27.71
N CYS A 112 7.01 -1.76 28.28
CA CYS A 112 6.09 -0.75 27.80
C CYS A 112 6.65 0.64 28.09
N GLY A 113 6.90 1.44 27.05
CA GLY A 113 7.41 2.82 27.19
C GLY A 113 6.48 3.77 27.95
N ALA A 114 5.21 3.41 28.15
CA ALA A 114 4.24 4.26 28.83
C ALA A 114 4.00 3.92 30.30
N CYS A 115 4.05 2.64 30.69
CA CYS A 115 3.77 2.21 32.06
C CYS A 115 4.91 1.41 32.71
N GLY A 116 5.98 1.11 31.98
CA GLY A 116 7.13 0.35 32.47
C GLY A 116 6.88 -1.16 32.65
N ALA A 117 5.69 -1.67 32.32
CA ALA A 117 5.39 -3.10 32.44
C ALA A 117 6.27 -3.92 31.48
N LYS A 118 6.83 -5.02 31.98
CA LYS A 118 7.56 -6.00 31.15
C LYS A 118 6.59 -6.63 30.15
N LEU A 119 7.01 -6.67 28.90
CA LEU A 119 6.25 -7.23 27.79
C LEU A 119 6.73 -8.67 27.61
N ASN A 120 5.78 -9.61 27.62
CA ASN A 120 6.04 -11.04 27.61
C ASN A 120 5.49 -11.66 26.32
#